data_AF-A0AAW2LLD1-F1
#
_entry.id   AF-A0AAW2LLD1-F1
#
_cell.length_a   1.000
_cell.length_b   1.000
_cell.length_c   1.000
_cell.angle_alpha   90.00
_cell.angle_beta   90.00
_cell.angle_gamma   90.00
#
_symmetry.space_group_name_H-M   'P 1'
#
loop_
_entity.id
_entity.type
_entity.pdbx_description
1 polymer ?
#
loop_
_entity_poly.entity_id
_entity_poly.type
_entity_poly.pdbx_seq_one_letter_code
_entity_poly.pdbx_strand_id
1 'polypeptide(L)'
;MGAITYDIEIPSSIPAAKMFKAVVLDADTLIPKIMPQAIKNVEILEGDGGVGTVKTIVEGDALAGVIESITYHVKIVPTEDGGCICKNRSIYHTKGDVEITEEKIKEGKEKAMHMFKAIEVYLQANA
;
A
#
# COMPACT_ATOMS: atom_id res chain seq x y z
N MET A 1 -15.76 14.84 -10.68
CA MET A 1 -14.78 13.91 -10.10
C MET A 1 -14.23 14.52 -8.82
N GLY A 2 -14.68 14.04 -7.67
CA GLY A 2 -14.11 14.40 -6.38
C GLY A 2 -12.85 13.57 -6.11
N ALA A 3 -11.80 14.21 -5.60
CA ALA A 3 -10.64 13.52 -5.06
C ALA A 3 -10.65 13.67 -3.53
N ILE A 4 -10.54 12.55 -2.81
CA ILE A 4 -10.48 12.55 -1.34
C ILE A 4 -9.09 12.09 -0.93
N THR A 5 -8.43 12.87 -0.06
CA THR A 5 -7.06 12.61 0.36
C THR A 5 -7.00 12.23 1.83
N TYR A 6 -6.25 11.18 2.14
CA TYR A 6 -5.95 10.74 3.50
C TYR A 6 -4.46 10.55 3.71
N ASP A 7 -3.95 11.13 4.78
CA ASP A 7 -2.57 10.97 5.22
C ASP A 7 -2.52 10.06 6.46
N ILE A 8 -1.66 9.05 6.42
CA ILE A 8 -1.36 8.19 7.58
C ILE A 8 0.15 8.15 7.82
N GLU A 9 0.53 8.13 9.09
CA GLU A 9 1.90 7.88 9.54
C GLU A 9 1.91 6.65 10.44
N ILE A 10 2.73 5.66 10.10
CA ILE A 10 2.84 4.40 10.83
C ILE A 10 4.28 4.22 11.30
N PRO A 11 4.55 4.27 12.63
CA PRO A 11 5.87 3.98 13.16
C PRO A 11 6.14 2.48 13.10
N SER A 12 7.41 2.14 12.86
CA SER A 12 7.92 0.77 12.76
C SER A 12 9.29 0.67 13.41
N SER A 13 9.57 -0.44 14.09
CA SER A 13 10.92 -0.76 14.53
C SER A 13 11.81 -1.34 13.41
N ILE A 14 11.25 -1.56 12.21
CA ILE A 14 12.00 -2.07 11.06
C ILE A 14 12.86 -0.94 10.47
N PRO A 15 14.16 -1.19 10.17
CA PRO A 15 15.00 -0.21 9.50
C PRO A 15 14.43 0.26 8.16
N ALA A 16 14.53 1.57 7.88
CA ALA A 16 13.93 2.20 6.69
C ALA A 16 14.28 1.50 5.37
N ALA A 17 15.53 1.06 5.18
CA ALA A 17 15.94 0.38 3.95
C ALA A 17 15.24 -0.98 3.75
N LYS A 18 15.07 -1.77 4.83
CA LYS A 18 14.35 -3.05 4.77
C LYS A 18 12.87 -2.82 4.48
N MET A 19 12.26 -1.83 5.14
CA MET A 19 10.86 -1.47 4.92
C MET A 19 10.61 -0.95 3.51
N PHE A 20 11.48 -0.07 3.00
CA PHE A 20 11.40 0.46 1.64
C PHE A 20 11.44 -0.66 0.60
N LYS A 21 12.39 -1.59 0.75
CA LYS A 21 12.47 -2.76 -0.13
C LYS A 21 11.15 -3.55 -0.10
N ALA A 22 10.62 -3.87 1.08
CA ALA A 22 9.42 -4.69 1.22
C ALA A 22 8.13 -4.02 0.70
N VAL A 23 7.95 -2.73 0.99
CA VAL A 23 6.69 -2.00 0.71
C VAL A 23 6.69 -1.32 -0.66
N VAL A 24 7.86 -0.96 -1.20
CA VAL A 24 7.96 -0.20 -2.46
C VAL A 24 8.51 -1.06 -3.59
N LEU A 25 9.57 -1.84 -3.36
CA LEU A 25 10.24 -2.58 -4.42
C LEU A 25 9.63 -3.98 -4.63
N ASP A 26 9.34 -4.68 -3.53
CA ASP A 26 8.99 -6.10 -3.55
C ASP A 26 7.51 -6.35 -3.26
N ALA A 27 6.68 -5.30 -3.15
CA ALA A 27 5.29 -5.42 -2.68
C ALA A 27 4.45 -6.40 -3.51
N ASP A 28 4.61 -6.38 -4.83
CA ASP A 28 3.92 -7.26 -5.77
C ASP A 28 4.36 -8.73 -5.68
N THR A 29 5.49 -9.02 -5.04
CA THR A 29 5.98 -10.39 -4.79
C THR A 29 5.77 -10.83 -3.34
N LEU A 30 5.82 -9.88 -2.40
CA LEU A 30 5.73 -10.13 -0.97
C LEU A 30 4.27 -10.25 -0.53
N ILE A 31 3.42 -9.29 -0.92
CA ILE A 31 2.01 -9.25 -0.51
C ILE A 31 1.27 -10.53 -0.90
N PRO A 32 1.41 -11.10 -2.12
CA PRO A 32 0.72 -12.35 -2.45
C PRO A 32 1.13 -13.55 -1.58
N LYS A 33 2.34 -13.53 -0.99
CA LYS A 33 2.82 -14.60 -0.09
C LYS A 33 2.22 -14.50 1.30
N ILE A 34 2.12 -13.27 1.83
CA ILE A 34 1.67 -13.02 3.22
C ILE A 34 0.17 -12.75 3.32
N MET A 35 -0.44 -12.28 2.23
CA MET A 35 -1.84 -11.86 2.14
C MET A 35 -2.37 -12.12 0.72
N PRO A 36 -2.52 -13.40 0.32
CA PRO A 36 -2.89 -13.79 -1.05
C PRO A 36 -4.22 -13.20 -1.52
N GLN A 37 -5.11 -12.81 -0.60
CA GLN A 37 -6.40 -12.19 -0.90
C GLN A 37 -6.32 -10.69 -1.25
N ALA A 38 -5.21 -10.02 -0.94
CA ALA A 38 -5.08 -8.57 -1.14
C ALA A 38 -4.85 -8.19 -2.60
N ILE A 39 -4.18 -9.04 -3.38
CA ILE A 39 -3.86 -8.80 -4.78
C ILE A 39 -4.56 -9.86 -5.64
N LYS A 40 -5.42 -9.40 -6.56
CA LYS A 40 -6.10 -10.26 -7.52
C LYS A 40 -5.23 -10.58 -8.74
N ASN A 41 -4.49 -9.57 -9.23
CA ASN A 41 -3.66 -9.73 -10.41
C ASN A 41 -2.47 -8.77 -10.38
N VAL A 42 -1.35 -9.18 -10.98
CA VAL A 42 -0.20 -8.33 -11.27
C VAL A 42 0.17 -8.55 -12.73
N GLU A 43 0.22 -7.48 -13.50
CA GLU A 43 0.57 -7.50 -14.92
C GLU A 43 1.76 -6.56 -15.17
N ILE A 44 2.80 -7.06 -15.85
CA ILE A 44 3.89 -6.21 -16.33
C ILE A 44 3.49 -5.70 -17.71
N LEU A 45 3.31 -4.39 -17.84
CA LEU A 45 2.97 -3.74 -19.10
C LEU A 45 4.22 -3.48 -19.95
N GLU A 46 5.33 -3.10 -19.29
CA GLU A 46 6.62 -2.81 -19.93
C GLU A 46 7.75 -3.27 -19.00
N GLY A 47 8.87 -3.74 -19.58
CA GLY A 47 10.04 -4.19 -18.82
C GLY A 47 10.00 -5.67 -18.41
N ASP A 48 10.88 -6.04 -17.48
CA ASP A 48 11.15 -7.44 -17.08
C ASP A 48 11.02 -7.68 -15.56
N GLY A 49 10.57 -6.68 -14.81
CA GLY A 49 10.53 -6.68 -13.35
C GLY A 49 11.65 -5.88 -12.69
N GLY A 50 12.68 -5.45 -13.45
CA GLY A 50 13.76 -4.59 -13.00
C GLY A 50 13.50 -3.08 -13.15
N VAL A 51 14.58 -2.29 -13.13
CA VAL A 51 14.52 -0.82 -13.29
C VAL A 51 13.89 -0.45 -14.64
N GLY A 52 12.89 0.43 -14.62
CA GLY A 52 12.14 0.84 -15.81
C GLY A 52 10.86 0.05 -16.08
N THR A 53 10.55 -0.95 -15.25
CA THR A 53 9.32 -1.75 -15.39
C THR A 53 8.07 -0.92 -15.07
N VAL A 54 7.04 -1.06 -15.91
CA VAL A 54 5.68 -0.54 -15.66
C VAL A 54 4.78 -1.72 -15.32
N LYS A 55 4.08 -1.66 -14.18
CA LYS A 55 3.19 -2.74 -13.72
C LYS A 55 1.80 -2.20 -13.41
N THR A 56 0.79 -3.01 -13.68
CA THR A 56 -0.58 -2.84 -13.15
C THR A 56 -0.80 -3.87 -12.05
N ILE A 57 -1.20 -3.40 -10.87
CA ILE A 57 -1.57 -4.24 -9.74
C ILE A 57 -3.07 -4.06 -9.51
N VAL A 58 -3.82 -5.16 -9.56
CA VAL A 58 -5.27 -5.16 -9.31
C VAL A 58 -5.51 -5.65 -7.90
N GLU A 59 -5.94 -4.76 -7.02
CA GLU A 59 -6.28 -5.08 -5.64
C GLU A 59 -7.64 -5.79 -5.51
N GLY A 60 -7.80 -6.54 -4.42
CA GLY A 60 -9.02 -7.28 -4.11
C GLY A 60 -10.19 -6.42 -3.67
N ASP A 61 -10.99 -5.90 -4.61
CA ASP A 61 -12.34 -5.27 -4.46
C ASP A 61 -12.65 -4.54 -3.14
N ALA A 62 -11.64 -3.87 -2.57
CA ALA A 62 -11.73 -3.39 -1.19
C ALA A 62 -12.72 -2.24 -1.05
N LEU A 63 -13.10 -1.58 -2.15
CA LEU A 63 -13.88 -0.35 -2.16
C LEU A 63 -15.07 -0.42 -3.14
N ALA A 64 -15.62 -1.63 -3.35
CA ALA A 64 -16.99 -1.88 -3.82
C ALA A 64 -17.47 -1.01 -5.00
N GLY A 65 -16.67 -0.93 -6.06
CA GLY A 65 -17.04 -0.30 -7.33
C GLY A 65 -17.26 1.22 -7.32
N VAL A 66 -17.11 1.92 -6.18
CA VAL A 66 -17.32 3.38 -6.06
C VAL A 66 -16.09 4.21 -6.42
N ILE A 67 -14.93 3.58 -6.52
CA ILE A 67 -13.64 4.23 -6.79
C ILE A 67 -13.15 3.82 -8.17
N GLU A 68 -12.64 4.80 -8.92
CA GLU A 68 -12.02 4.64 -10.23
C GLU A 68 -10.53 4.31 -10.08
N SER A 69 -9.83 5.04 -9.21
CA SER A 69 -8.43 4.75 -8.89
C SER A 69 -8.05 5.22 -7.48
N ILE A 70 -6.93 4.71 -6.99
CA ILE A 70 -6.27 5.19 -5.77
C ILE A 70 -4.83 5.50 -6.14
N THR A 71 -4.38 6.71 -5.82
CA THR A 71 -2.97 7.09 -5.95
C THR A 71 -2.33 7.07 -4.56
N TYR A 72 -1.26 6.30 -4.40
CA TYR A 72 -0.48 6.24 -3.16
C TYR A 72 0.81 7.04 -3.31
N HIS A 73 1.07 7.98 -2.40
CA HIS A 73 2.41 8.55 -2.21
C HIS A 73 3.00 7.99 -0.93
N VAL A 74 3.98 7.09 -1.08
CA VAL A 74 4.65 6.42 0.02
C VAL A 74 6.02 7.05 0.25
N LYS A 75 6.31 7.43 1.50
CA LYS A 75 7.62 7.91 1.94
C LYS A 75 8.04 7.16 3.20
N ILE A 76 9.23 6.58 3.18
CA ILE A 76 9.82 5.91 4.35
C ILE A 76 10.88 6.84 4.94
N VAL A 77 10.76 7.16 6.23
CA VAL A 77 11.67 8.07 6.93
C VAL A 77 12.36 7.32 8.06
N PRO A 78 13.71 7.28 8.14
CA PRO A 78 14.41 6.66 9.26
C PRO A 78 14.18 7.43 10.56
N THR A 79 14.18 6.72 11.70
CA THR A 79 14.12 7.29 13.05
C THR A 79 15.45 7.11 13.78
N GLU A 80 15.71 7.92 14.81
CA GLU A 80 16.97 7.89 15.56
C GLU A 80 17.19 6.56 16.31
N ASP A 81 16.11 5.87 16.68
CA ASP A 81 16.13 4.56 17.35
C ASP A 81 16.37 3.38 16.38
N GLY A 82 16.69 3.67 15.12
CA GLY A 82 17.01 2.67 14.09
C GLY A 82 15.80 2.08 13.36
N GLY A 83 14.59 2.52 13.71
CA GLY A 83 13.35 2.17 13.03
C GLY A 83 13.03 3.06 11.81
N CYS A 84 11.74 3.15 11.49
CA CYS A 84 11.24 4.09 10.47
C CYS A 84 9.80 4.54 10.72
N ILE A 85 9.42 5.64 10.06
CA ILE A 85 8.05 6.12 9.92
C ILE A 85 7.65 5.96 8.46
N CYS A 86 6.63 5.15 8.22
CA CYS A 86 5.97 5.02 6.92
C CYS A 86 4.88 6.09 6.80
N LYS A 87 5.11 7.08 5.93
CA LYS A 87 4.11 8.08 5.56
C LYS A 87 3.44 7.65 4.28
N ASN A 88 2.13 7.48 4.30
CA ASN A 88 1.34 7.13 3.14
C ASN A 88 0.23 8.16 2.94
N ARG A 89 0.23 8.82 1.79
CA ARG A 89 -0.88 9.62 1.29
C ARG A 89 -1.67 8.80 0.31
N SER A 90 -2.94 8.52 0.61
CA SER A 90 -3.87 7.86 -0.29
C SER A 90 -4.81 8.90 -0.89
N ILE A 91 -4.87 8.97 -2.21
CA ILE A 91 -5.74 9.87 -2.96
C ILE A 91 -6.75 9.03 -3.72
N TYR A 92 -8.00 9.04 -3.27
CA TYR A 92 -9.08 8.26 -3.84
C TYR A 92 -9.80 9.08 -4.91
N HIS A 93 -9.97 8.51 -6.10
CA HIS A 93 -10.72 9.12 -7.20
C HIS A 93 -12.05 8.40 -7.34
N THR A 94 -13.16 9.09 -7.06
CA THR A 94 -14.50 8.46 -7.08
C THR A 94 -15.08 8.43 -8.48
N LYS A 95 -15.91 7.40 -8.74
CA LYS A 95 -16.73 7.38 -9.95
C LYS A 95 -17.85 8.40 -9.82
N GLY A 96 -17.90 9.36 -10.74
CA GLY A 96 -18.92 10.42 -10.73
C GLY A 96 -18.82 11.34 -9.50
N ASP A 97 -19.98 11.72 -8.96
CA ASP A 97 -20.09 12.57 -7.77
C ASP A 97 -20.47 11.75 -6.52
N VAL A 98 -20.07 10.48 -6.48
CA VAL A 98 -20.32 9.61 -5.32
C VAL A 98 -19.48 10.08 -4.13
N GLU A 99 -20.15 10.32 -3.00
CA GLU A 99 -19.48 10.55 -1.72
C GLU A 99 -18.94 9.22 -1.15
N ILE A 100 -17.67 9.21 -0.74
CA ILE A 100 -17.12 8.10 0.05
C ILE A 100 -17.56 8.32 1.50
N THR A 101 -18.28 7.36 2.07
CA THR A 101 -18.71 7.39 3.47
C THR A 101 -17.51 7.23 4.41
N GLU A 102 -17.60 7.83 5.59
CA GLU A 102 -16.59 7.67 6.66
C GLU A 102 -16.30 6.19 6.98
N GLU A 103 -17.32 5.33 6.89
CA GLU A 103 -17.21 3.88 7.07
C GLU A 103 -16.24 3.26 6.05
N LYS A 104 -16.39 3.56 4.76
CA LYS A 104 -15.49 3.05 3.71
C LYS A 104 -14.06 3.56 3.87
N ILE A 105 -13.90 4.79 4.34
CA ILE A 105 -12.58 5.37 4.64
C ILE A 105 -11.91 4.60 5.78
N LYS A 106 -12.68 4.33 6.84
CA LYS A 106 -12.21 3.55 7.99
C LYS A 106 -11.81 2.13 7.57
N GLU A 107 -12.62 1.45 6.77
CA GLU A 107 -12.29 0.13 6.23
C GLU A 107 -11.00 0.15 5.40
N GLY A 108 -10.83 1.15 4.52
CA GLY A 108 -9.62 1.32 3.73
C GLY A 108 -8.38 1.49 4.60
N LYS A 109 -8.49 2.30 5.67
CA LYS A 109 -7.41 2.50 6.65
C LYS A 109 -7.09 1.22 7.42
N GLU A 110 -8.10 0.48 7.87
CA GLU A 110 -7.91 -0.79 8.60
C GLU A 110 -7.23 -1.84 7.71
N LYS A 111 -7.64 -1.96 6.44
CA LYS A 111 -6.99 -2.84 5.46
C LYS A 111 -5.53 -2.47 5.23
N ALA A 112 -5.23 -1.18 5.04
CA ALA A 112 -3.86 -0.70 4.87
C ALA A 112 -2.99 -1.00 6.11
N MET A 113 -3.53 -0.77 7.32
CA MET A 113 -2.85 -1.10 8.57
C MET A 113 -2.60 -2.60 8.74
N HIS A 114 -3.59 -3.43 8.38
CA HIS A 114 -3.46 -4.89 8.45
C HIS A 114 -2.37 -5.39 7.50
N MET A 115 -2.34 -4.88 6.27
CA MET A 115 -1.28 -5.16 5.30
C MET A 115 0.10 -4.73 5.80
N PHE A 116 0.20 -3.52 6.36
CA PHE A 116 1.45 -3.04 6.93
C PHE A 116 1.97 -3.93 8.06
N LYS A 117 1.09 -4.34 8.98
CA LYS A 117 1.44 -5.21 10.10
C LYS A 117 1.85 -6.61 9.63
N ALA A 118 1.21 -7.15 8.59
CA ALA A 118 1.62 -8.43 8.01
C ALA A 118 3.04 -8.36 7.43
N ILE A 119 3.39 -7.26 6.75
CA ILE A 119 4.75 -7.01 6.23
C ILE A 119 5.75 -6.91 7.39
N GLU A 120 5.44 -6.14 8.43
CA GLU A 120 6.30 -6.03 9.61
C GLU A 120 6.59 -7.40 10.24
N VAL A 121 5.55 -8.19 10.52
CA VAL A 121 5.69 -9.52 11.13
C VAL A 121 6.55 -10.43 10.25
N TYR A 122 6.36 -10.39 8.93
CA TYR A 122 7.19 -11.15 8.01
C TYR A 122 8.66 -10.72 8.07
N LEU A 123 8.95 -9.42 8.07
CA LEU A 123 10.32 -8.91 8.14
C LEU A 123 10.99 -9.19 9.48
N GLN A 124 10.23 -9.20 10.59
CA GLN A 124 10.74 -9.57 11.91
C GLN A 124 11.11 -11.06 11.97
N ALA A 125 10.30 -11.93 11.36
CA ALA A 125 10.53 -13.37 11.37
C ALA A 125 11.64 -13.83 10.41
N ASN A 126 12.01 -13.01 9.42
CA ASN A 126 12.95 -13.37 8.34
C ASN A 126 14.14 -12.37 8.26
N ALA A 127 14.61 -11.92 9.43
CA ALA A 127 15.58 -10.82 9.58
C ALA A 127 16.98 -11.11 9.04
#